data_AF-A0A9W5UUB5-F1
#
_entry.id   AF-A0A9W5UUB5-F1
#
_cell.length_a   1.000
_cell.length_b   1.000
_cell.length_c   1.000
_cell.angle_alpha   90.00
_cell.angle_beta   90.00
_cell.angle_gamma   90.00
#
_symmetry.space_group_name_H-M   'P 1'
#
loop_
_entity.id
_entity.type
_entity.pdbx_description
1 polymer ?
#
loop_
_entity_poly.entity_id
_entity_poly.type
_entity_poly.pdbx_seq_one_letter_code
_entity_poly.pdbx_strand_id
1 'polypeptide(L)'
;MDFLDRLAEPGLDLLGRVDTLLAAGAPEGHRVWPLLRRMQVLPGDALRGFLDLRPGPLATAGHAVRRHVHGYDHACAALTDPLLWSGSAAMAYGQSRAALLRHLDEGPESLVGRLEATAGYADALADWVEGSRLAVARALAEAIGSAEAVAVVAATSVHRTAAGSGASGSGGVAAAEIGARLLAVLCVAYDGAETLLRQWSPSLAESPWRPGGGRFRPDTGNGPAGGRTTRVGW
;
A
#
# COMPACT_ATOMS: atom_id res chain seq x y z
N MET A 1 -17.55 -9.28 -4.80
CA MET A 1 -18.48 -8.16 -5.00
C MET A 1 -19.02 -7.80 -3.62
N ASP A 2 -18.66 -6.62 -3.10
CA ASP A 2 -19.01 -6.16 -1.75
C ASP A 2 -20.21 -5.20 -1.75
N PHE A 3 -20.54 -4.62 -0.60
CA PHE A 3 -21.65 -3.67 -0.47
C PHE A 3 -21.46 -2.41 -1.30
N LEU A 4 -20.22 -1.92 -1.43
CA LEU A 4 -19.93 -0.73 -2.22
C LEU A 4 -20.18 -1.01 -3.71
N ASP A 5 -19.78 -2.18 -4.19
CA ASP A 5 -20.03 -2.60 -5.58
C ASP A 5 -21.54 -2.64 -5.91
N ARG A 6 -22.38 -3.07 -4.96
CA ARG A 6 -23.84 -3.11 -5.14
C ARG A 6 -24.47 -1.72 -5.18
N LEU A 7 -23.85 -0.74 -4.52
CA LEU A 7 -24.31 0.65 -4.47
C LEU A 7 -23.66 1.53 -5.56
N ALA A 8 -22.70 1.00 -6.31
CA ALA A 8 -21.88 1.77 -7.24
C ALA A 8 -22.73 2.47 -8.31
N GLU A 9 -23.64 1.76 -8.97
CA GLU A 9 -24.49 2.34 -10.02
C GLU A 9 -25.43 3.45 -9.50
N PRO A 10 -26.31 3.21 -8.52
CA PRO A 10 -27.19 4.27 -8.00
C PRO A 10 -26.40 5.39 -7.30
N GLY A 11 -25.28 5.06 -6.68
CA GLY A 11 -24.42 6.04 -6.03
C GLY A 11 -23.73 6.97 -7.01
N LEU A 12 -23.17 6.44 -8.10
CA LEU A 12 -22.51 7.25 -9.13
C LEU A 12 -23.52 8.13 -9.90
N ASP A 13 -24.75 7.67 -10.15
CA ASP A 13 -25.80 8.53 -10.73
C ASP A 13 -26.12 9.71 -9.81
N LEU A 14 -26.35 9.44 -8.52
CA LEU A 14 -26.61 10.49 -7.54
C LEU A 14 -25.44 11.47 -7.43
N LEU A 15 -24.22 10.95 -7.31
CA LEU A 15 -23.04 11.80 -7.16
C LEU A 15 -22.72 12.59 -8.44
N GLY A 16 -23.00 12.07 -9.64
CA GLY A 16 -22.86 12.86 -10.87
C GLY A 16 -23.78 14.09 -10.89
N ARG A 17 -24.97 13.98 -10.30
CA ARG A 17 -25.90 15.12 -10.12
C ARG A 17 -25.40 16.09 -9.05
N VAL A 18 -24.89 15.56 -7.93
CA VAL A 18 -24.27 16.36 -6.87
C VAL A 18 -23.09 17.16 -7.43
N ASP A 19 -22.20 16.52 -8.17
CA ASP A 19 -21.02 17.12 -8.79
C ASP A 19 -21.42 18.25 -9.76
N THR A 20 -22.46 18.03 -10.57
CA THR A 20 -23.02 19.06 -11.46
C THR A 20 -23.52 20.29 -10.69
N LEU A 21 -24.22 20.08 -9.58
CA LEU A 21 -24.73 21.16 -8.73
C LEU A 21 -23.60 21.88 -7.98
N LEU A 22 -22.60 21.14 -7.49
CA LEU A 22 -21.42 21.70 -6.84
C LEU A 22 -20.55 22.51 -7.79
N ALA A 23 -20.45 22.10 -9.06
CA ALA A 23 -19.75 22.85 -10.09
C ALA A 23 -20.39 24.22 -10.39
N ALA A 24 -21.71 24.36 -10.18
CA ALA A 24 -22.41 25.64 -10.25
C ALA A 24 -22.20 26.52 -9.00
N GLY A 25 -21.57 25.98 -7.95
CA GLY A 25 -21.26 26.66 -6.69
C GLY A 25 -21.97 26.05 -5.49
N ALA A 26 -21.21 25.73 -4.44
CA ALA A 26 -21.78 25.37 -3.15
C ALA A 26 -22.22 26.61 -2.36
N PRO A 27 -23.18 26.50 -1.43
CA PRO A 27 -23.62 27.62 -0.60
C PRO A 27 -22.46 28.27 0.16
N GLU A 28 -22.51 29.59 0.32
CA GLU A 28 -21.51 30.34 1.10
C GLU A 28 -21.47 29.84 2.55
N GLY A 29 -20.26 29.70 3.10
CA GLY A 29 -20.05 29.23 4.47
C GLY A 29 -20.35 27.74 4.70
N HIS A 30 -20.75 26.98 3.68
CA HIS A 30 -21.05 25.55 3.85
C HIS A 30 -19.79 24.73 4.20
N ARG A 31 -19.97 23.72 5.06
CA ARG A 31 -18.90 22.82 5.54
C ARG A 31 -18.24 21.95 4.46
N VAL A 32 -18.78 21.96 3.24
CA VAL A 32 -18.20 21.25 2.09
C VAL A 32 -16.94 21.94 1.56
N TRP A 33 -16.83 23.27 1.72
CA TRP A 33 -15.72 24.04 1.16
C TRP A 33 -14.34 23.64 1.69
N PRO A 34 -14.11 23.48 3.01
CA PRO A 34 -12.84 22.97 3.51
C PRO A 34 -12.50 21.58 2.97
N LEU A 35 -13.49 20.71 2.82
CA LEU A 35 -13.30 19.34 2.32
C LEU A 35 -12.91 19.33 0.84
N LEU A 36 -13.60 20.11 0.00
CA LEU A 36 -13.26 20.26 -1.42
C LEU A 36 -11.86 20.87 -1.62
N ARG A 37 -11.48 21.86 -0.80
CA ARG A 37 -10.13 22.44 -0.87
C ARG A 37 -9.03 21.45 -0.44
N ARG A 38 -9.32 20.61 0.56
CA ARG A 38 -8.39 19.59 1.04
C ARG A 38 -8.21 18.46 0.04
N MET A 39 -9.32 17.90 -0.44
CA MET A 39 -9.31 16.72 -1.30
C MET A 39 -9.07 17.07 -2.78
N GLN A 40 -9.37 18.29 -3.20
CA GLN A 40 -9.23 18.79 -4.59
C GLN A 40 -9.91 17.89 -5.63
N VAL A 41 -10.94 17.14 -5.22
CA VAL A 41 -11.70 16.23 -6.07
C VAL A 41 -13.18 16.33 -5.71
N LEU A 42 -14.05 16.12 -6.70
CA LEU A 42 -15.48 16.07 -6.49
C LEU A 42 -15.90 14.72 -5.86
N PRO A 43 -17.00 14.68 -5.09
CA PRO A 43 -17.48 13.46 -4.46
C PRO A 43 -17.60 12.24 -5.41
N GLY A 44 -18.12 12.42 -6.62
CA GLY A 44 -18.28 11.32 -7.57
C GLY A 44 -16.95 10.76 -8.08
N ASP A 45 -15.99 11.63 -8.39
CA ASP A 45 -14.64 11.21 -8.79
C ASP A 45 -13.89 10.53 -7.66
N ALA A 46 -14.04 11.02 -6.42
CA ALA A 46 -13.46 10.39 -5.26
C ALA A 46 -14.03 8.97 -5.02
N LEU A 47 -15.35 8.79 -5.21
CA LEU A 47 -15.99 7.48 -5.11
C LEU A 47 -15.44 6.49 -6.15
N ARG A 48 -15.21 6.94 -7.40
CA ARG A 48 -14.62 6.10 -8.45
C ARG A 48 -13.25 5.56 -8.04
N GLY A 49 -12.40 6.41 -7.45
CA GLY A 49 -11.11 5.97 -6.93
C GLY A 49 -11.22 4.85 -5.89
N PHE A 50 -12.19 4.92 -4.98
CA PHE A 50 -12.42 3.85 -3.99
C PHE A 50 -13.02 2.58 -4.59
N LEU A 51 -13.82 2.69 -5.65
CA LEU A 51 -14.36 1.53 -6.37
C LEU A 51 -13.26 0.69 -7.03
N ASP A 52 -12.18 1.33 -7.47
CA ASP A 52 -11.03 0.68 -8.08
C ASP A 52 -10.11 -0.02 -7.06
N LEU A 53 -10.17 0.35 -5.78
CA LEU A 53 -9.42 -0.31 -4.72
C LEU A 53 -9.97 -1.72 -4.44
N ARG A 54 -9.12 -2.74 -4.53
CA ARG A 54 -9.48 -4.14 -4.30
C ARG A 54 -8.60 -4.78 -3.21
N PRO A 55 -9.18 -5.27 -2.10
CA PRO A 55 -8.39 -5.84 -1.00
C PRO A 55 -7.83 -7.23 -1.34
N GLY A 56 -8.56 -8.04 -2.13
CA GLY A 56 -8.17 -9.42 -2.45
C GLY A 56 -6.78 -9.57 -3.10
N PRO A 57 -6.45 -8.80 -4.15
CA PRO A 57 -5.10 -8.83 -4.73
C PRO A 57 -3.98 -8.49 -3.75
N LEU A 58 -4.22 -7.55 -2.82
CA LEU A 58 -3.24 -7.13 -1.82
C LEU A 58 -2.97 -8.24 -0.79
N ALA A 59 -4.04 -8.84 -0.24
CA ALA A 59 -3.90 -9.98 0.66
C ALA A 59 -3.20 -11.18 -0.02
N THR A 60 -3.53 -11.42 -1.30
CA THR A 60 -2.87 -12.47 -2.10
C THR A 60 -1.37 -12.20 -2.27
N ALA A 61 -0.99 -10.93 -2.49
CA ALA A 61 0.41 -10.53 -2.56
C ALA A 61 1.12 -10.75 -1.21
N GLY A 62 0.50 -10.36 -0.09
CA GLY A 62 1.03 -10.62 1.26
C GLY A 62 1.28 -12.11 1.52
N HIS A 63 0.33 -12.97 1.15
CA HIS A 63 0.51 -14.42 1.23
C HIS A 63 1.62 -14.95 0.31
N ALA A 64 1.75 -14.41 -0.90
CA ALA A 64 2.80 -14.80 -1.83
C ALA A 64 4.20 -14.48 -1.28
N VAL A 65 4.37 -13.31 -0.67
CA VAL A 65 5.63 -12.90 -0.04
C VAL A 65 6.00 -13.83 1.12
N ARG A 66 5.04 -14.21 1.98
CA ARG A 66 5.31 -15.15 3.09
C ARG A 66 5.76 -16.53 2.62
N ARG A 67 5.29 -17.00 1.47
CA ARG A 67 5.81 -18.26 0.89
C ARG A 67 7.29 -18.16 0.53
N HIS A 68 7.78 -16.97 0.15
CA HIS A 68 9.21 -16.77 -0.09
C HIS A 68 10.02 -16.79 1.21
N VAL A 69 9.50 -16.23 2.30
CA VAL A 69 10.12 -16.29 3.64
C VAL A 69 10.37 -17.75 4.04
N HIS A 70 9.38 -18.63 3.91
CA HIS A 70 9.56 -20.06 4.19
C HIS A 70 10.64 -20.75 3.32
N GLY A 71 10.90 -20.24 2.12
CA GLY A 71 12.01 -20.72 1.29
C GLY A 71 13.38 -20.33 1.87
N TYR A 72 13.48 -19.15 2.50
CA TYR A 72 14.71 -18.71 3.16
C TYR A 72 14.99 -19.49 4.45
N ASP A 73 13.97 -19.94 5.18
CA ASP A 73 14.14 -20.81 6.35
C ASP A 73 14.94 -22.08 5.99
N HIS A 74 14.61 -22.70 4.86
CA HIS A 74 15.34 -23.86 4.34
C HIS A 74 16.78 -23.53 3.96
N ALA A 75 17.03 -22.38 3.34
CA ALA A 75 18.37 -21.92 2.99
C ALA A 75 19.22 -21.65 4.25
N CYS A 76 18.64 -20.99 5.26
CA CYS A 76 19.28 -20.75 6.55
C CYS A 76 19.61 -22.06 7.28
N ALA A 77 18.71 -23.05 7.25
CA ALA A 77 18.94 -24.37 7.84
C ALA A 77 20.13 -25.09 7.17
N ALA A 78 20.17 -25.15 5.83
CA ALA A 78 21.29 -25.74 5.09
C ALA A 78 22.60 -24.98 5.35
N LEU A 79 22.53 -23.66 5.47
CA LEU A 79 23.65 -22.81 5.89
C LEU A 79 23.94 -22.90 7.38
N THR A 80 23.23 -23.69 8.20
CA THR A 80 23.53 -23.91 9.63
C THR A 80 24.11 -25.30 9.89
N ASP A 81 24.07 -26.19 8.90
CA ASP A 81 24.64 -27.53 9.01
C ASP A 81 26.14 -27.54 9.39
N PRO A 82 26.56 -28.43 10.32
CA PRO A 82 27.95 -28.60 10.68
C PRO A 82 28.80 -29.06 9.51
N LEU A 83 29.98 -28.45 9.32
CA LEU A 83 30.95 -28.87 8.32
C LEU A 83 32.14 -29.56 9.00
N LEU A 84 32.54 -30.72 8.50
CA LEU A 84 33.71 -31.47 8.97
C LEU A 84 35.03 -30.99 8.31
N TRP A 85 35.01 -29.81 7.70
CA TRP A 85 36.14 -29.23 6.97
C TRP A 85 36.93 -28.26 7.85
N SER A 86 38.27 -28.32 7.80
CA SER A 86 39.18 -27.53 8.63
C SER A 86 40.28 -26.83 7.82
N GLY A 87 40.98 -25.90 8.46
CA GLY A 87 42.05 -25.09 7.87
C GLY A 87 41.64 -23.62 7.60
N SER A 88 42.57 -22.83 7.06
CA SER A 88 42.38 -21.39 6.79
C SER A 88 41.22 -21.10 5.84
N ALA A 89 41.05 -21.94 4.82
CA ALA A 89 39.93 -21.84 3.88
C ALA A 89 38.57 -22.10 4.56
N ALA A 90 38.51 -23.08 5.48
CA ALA A 90 37.31 -23.34 6.27
C ALA A 90 36.92 -22.16 7.17
N MET A 91 37.91 -21.48 7.77
CA MET A 91 37.66 -20.26 8.57
C MET A 91 37.13 -19.10 7.71
N ALA A 92 37.71 -18.85 6.54
CA ALA A 92 37.26 -17.80 5.63
C ALA A 92 35.84 -18.06 5.11
N TYR A 93 35.52 -19.32 4.81
CA TYR A 93 34.17 -19.74 4.48
C TYR A 93 33.20 -19.51 5.65
N GLY A 94 33.57 -19.91 6.88
CA GLY A 94 32.75 -19.71 8.07
C GLY A 94 32.43 -18.23 8.34
N GLN A 95 33.38 -17.33 8.13
CA GLN A 95 33.15 -15.88 8.24
C GLN A 95 32.15 -15.37 7.20
N SER A 96 32.30 -15.81 5.93
CA SER A 96 31.40 -15.42 4.83
C SER A 96 29.99 -15.97 5.05
N ARG A 97 29.90 -17.22 5.48
CA ARG A 97 28.65 -17.91 5.85
C ARG A 97 27.94 -17.21 7.00
N ALA A 98 28.65 -16.85 8.07
CA ALA A 98 28.07 -16.12 9.20
C ALA A 98 27.57 -14.74 8.76
N ALA A 99 28.33 -14.01 7.94
CA ALA A 99 27.88 -12.72 7.40
C ALA A 99 26.62 -12.86 6.54
N LEU A 100 26.52 -13.92 5.73
CA LEU A 100 25.33 -14.22 4.94
C LEU A 100 24.13 -14.57 5.83
N LEU A 101 24.28 -15.44 6.82
CA LEU A 101 23.21 -15.80 7.75
C LEU A 101 22.65 -14.56 8.46
N ARG A 102 23.52 -13.65 8.92
CA ARG A 102 23.09 -12.38 9.51
C ARG A 102 22.23 -11.54 8.56
N HIS A 103 22.65 -11.44 7.31
CA HIS A 103 21.89 -10.69 6.32
C HIS A 103 20.55 -11.35 5.96
N LEU A 104 20.49 -12.68 5.95
CA LEU A 104 19.27 -13.40 5.62
C LEU A 104 18.23 -13.28 6.74
N ASP A 105 18.61 -13.47 8.00
CA ASP A 105 17.64 -13.74 9.07
C ASP A 105 17.90 -13.01 10.42
N GLU A 106 18.96 -12.20 10.54
CA GLU A 106 19.22 -11.50 11.79
C GLU A 106 18.44 -10.18 11.89
N GLY A 107 17.26 -10.27 12.51
CA GLY A 107 16.47 -9.11 12.94
C GLY A 107 15.61 -8.47 11.84
N PRO A 108 14.93 -7.35 12.13
CA PRO A 108 13.95 -6.73 11.23
C PRO A 108 14.56 -6.15 9.95
N GLU A 109 15.85 -5.80 9.99
CA GLU A 109 16.57 -5.23 8.85
C GLU A 109 17.13 -6.30 7.88
N SER A 110 17.05 -7.58 8.29
CA SER A 110 17.42 -8.72 7.47
C SER A 110 16.50 -8.86 6.25
N LEU A 111 16.91 -9.69 5.28
CA LEU A 111 16.09 -9.96 4.10
C LEU A 111 14.74 -10.58 4.49
N VAL A 112 14.74 -11.58 5.38
CA VAL A 112 13.52 -12.21 5.91
C VAL A 112 12.66 -11.18 6.63
N GLY A 113 13.25 -10.40 7.54
CA GLY A 113 12.52 -9.36 8.30
C GLY A 113 11.85 -8.32 7.39
N ARG A 114 12.49 -7.93 6.28
CA ARG A 114 11.89 -7.00 5.29
C ARG A 114 10.81 -7.65 4.43
N LEU A 115 10.98 -8.92 4.06
CA LEU A 115 9.93 -9.66 3.37
C LEU A 115 8.69 -9.82 4.26
N GLU A 116 8.88 -10.12 5.54
CA GLU A 116 7.80 -10.15 6.52
C GLU A 116 7.14 -8.77 6.68
N ALA A 117 7.92 -7.70 6.75
CA ALA A 117 7.39 -6.34 6.81
C ALA A 117 6.59 -5.98 5.53
N THR A 118 7.07 -6.39 4.36
CA THR A 118 6.37 -6.20 3.09
C THR A 118 5.04 -6.96 3.06
N ALA A 119 5.03 -8.19 3.54
CA ALA A 119 3.81 -8.98 3.65
C ALA A 119 2.83 -8.37 4.67
N GLY A 120 3.33 -7.91 5.80
CA GLY A 120 2.52 -7.23 6.82
C GLY A 120 1.92 -5.92 6.32
N TYR A 121 2.67 -5.14 5.54
CA TYR A 121 2.16 -3.93 4.90
C TYR A 121 1.05 -4.25 3.89
N ALA A 122 1.21 -5.30 3.07
CA ALA A 122 0.20 -5.70 2.10
C ALA A 122 -1.13 -6.11 2.78
N ASP A 123 -1.06 -6.84 3.89
CA ASP A 123 -2.24 -7.21 4.67
C ASP A 123 -2.88 -5.99 5.33
N ALA A 124 -2.08 -5.13 5.96
CA ALA A 124 -2.59 -3.92 6.60
C ALA A 124 -3.25 -2.97 5.59
N LEU A 125 -2.73 -2.91 4.36
CA LEU A 125 -3.35 -2.17 3.27
C LEU A 125 -4.66 -2.84 2.80
N ALA A 126 -4.71 -4.17 2.72
CA ALA A 126 -5.94 -4.91 2.39
C ALA A 126 -7.05 -4.64 3.43
N ASP A 127 -6.73 -4.72 4.72
CA ASP A 127 -7.65 -4.43 5.82
C ASP A 127 -8.13 -2.98 5.78
N TRP A 128 -7.22 -2.03 5.53
CA TRP A 128 -7.58 -0.61 5.36
C TRP A 128 -8.52 -0.40 4.17
N VAL A 129 -8.26 -1.05 3.02
CA VAL A 129 -9.14 -0.98 1.85
C VAL A 129 -10.53 -1.52 2.19
N GLU A 130 -10.61 -2.68 2.83
CA GLU A 130 -11.88 -3.31 3.20
C GLU A 130 -12.69 -2.41 4.16
N GLY A 131 -12.05 -1.94 5.23
CA GLY A 131 -12.69 -1.05 6.20
C GLY A 131 -13.14 0.27 5.59
N SER A 132 -12.32 0.88 4.74
CA SER A 132 -12.64 2.14 4.06
C SER A 132 -13.79 1.97 3.08
N ARG A 133 -13.80 0.91 2.28
CA ARG A 133 -14.90 0.61 1.35
C ARG A 133 -16.21 0.38 2.08
N LEU A 134 -16.18 -0.31 3.22
CA LEU A 134 -17.37 -0.50 4.05
C LEU A 134 -17.89 0.83 4.62
N ALA A 135 -17.01 1.70 5.11
CA ALA A 135 -17.39 3.02 5.61
C ALA A 135 -18.02 3.89 4.51
N VAL A 136 -17.42 3.90 3.31
CA VAL A 136 -17.98 4.61 2.15
C VAL A 136 -19.32 4.02 1.74
N ALA A 137 -19.48 2.69 1.72
CA ALA A 137 -20.74 2.03 1.38
C ALA A 137 -21.87 2.44 2.33
N ARG A 138 -21.59 2.53 3.64
CA ARG A 138 -22.54 3.00 4.65
C ARG A 138 -22.96 4.45 4.40
N ALA A 139 -21.99 5.35 4.25
CA ALA A 139 -22.25 6.76 3.98
C ALA A 139 -23.03 6.97 2.68
N LEU A 140 -22.72 6.18 1.65
CA LEU A 140 -23.41 6.21 0.36
C LEU A 140 -24.85 5.70 0.48
N ALA A 141 -25.09 4.61 1.22
CA ALA A 141 -26.43 4.09 1.47
C ALA A 141 -27.30 5.13 2.22
N GLU A 142 -26.73 5.78 3.24
CA GLU A 142 -27.40 6.85 3.98
C GLU A 142 -27.71 8.05 3.07
N ALA A 143 -26.77 8.44 2.20
CA ALA A 143 -26.99 9.52 1.25
C ALA A 143 -28.09 9.18 0.23
N ILE A 144 -28.08 7.98 -0.35
CA ILE A 144 -29.10 7.53 -1.31
C ILE A 144 -30.49 7.52 -0.67
N GLY A 145 -30.60 7.08 0.60
CA GLY A 145 -31.86 7.04 1.34
C GLY A 145 -32.34 8.38 1.91
N SER A 146 -31.61 9.48 1.67
CA SER A 146 -31.86 10.78 2.32
C SER A 146 -32.88 11.66 1.57
N ALA A 147 -33.49 12.60 2.29
CA ALA A 147 -34.37 13.60 1.68
C ALA A 147 -33.58 14.54 0.75
N GLU A 148 -32.31 14.77 1.05
CA GLU A 148 -31.38 15.55 0.24
C GLU A 148 -31.18 14.90 -1.13
N ALA A 149 -31.13 13.57 -1.23
CA ALA A 149 -31.02 12.89 -2.51
C ALA A 149 -32.25 13.14 -3.38
N VAL A 150 -33.45 13.12 -2.79
CA VAL A 150 -34.70 13.46 -3.49
C VAL A 150 -34.66 14.92 -3.97
N ALA A 151 -34.20 15.85 -3.13
CA ALA A 151 -34.06 17.26 -3.50
C ALA A 151 -33.07 17.48 -4.66
N VAL A 152 -31.94 16.77 -4.66
CA VAL A 152 -30.96 16.79 -5.76
C VAL A 152 -31.55 16.23 -7.06
N VAL A 153 -32.27 15.11 -6.99
CA VAL A 153 -32.93 14.50 -8.15
C VAL A 153 -34.04 15.42 -8.70
N ALA A 154 -34.81 16.06 -7.83
CA ALA A 154 -35.83 17.02 -8.23
C ALA A 154 -35.21 18.28 -8.88
N ALA A 155 -34.17 18.86 -8.27
CA ALA A 155 -33.51 20.05 -8.81
C ALA A 155 -32.87 19.81 -10.18
N THR A 156 -32.23 18.65 -10.38
CA THR A 156 -31.58 18.30 -11.65
C THR A 156 -32.53 17.83 -12.75
N SER A 157 -33.73 17.36 -12.40
CA SER A 157 -34.77 17.00 -13.39
C SER A 157 -35.51 18.23 -13.92
N VAL A 158 -35.80 19.22 -13.05
CA VAL A 158 -36.45 20.49 -13.44
C VAL A 158 -35.52 21.39 -14.25
N HIS A 159 -34.22 21.41 -13.94
CA HIS A 159 -33.24 22.18 -14.72
C HIS A 159 -33.10 21.71 -16.18
N ARG A 160 -33.52 20.46 -16.47
CA ARG A 160 -33.54 19.90 -17.83
C ARG A 160 -34.74 20.38 -18.65
N THR A 161 -35.78 20.90 -18.01
CA THR A 161 -37.05 21.29 -18.65
C THR A 161 -37.36 22.78 -18.59
N ALA A 162 -36.72 23.56 -17.71
CA ALA A 162 -36.97 25.00 -17.60
C ALA A 162 -35.68 25.81 -17.45
N ALA A 163 -35.27 26.47 -18.54
CA ALA A 163 -34.33 27.59 -18.49
C ALA A 163 -35.08 28.84 -17.96
N GLY A 164 -35.28 28.90 -16.64
CA GLY A 164 -36.02 30.00 -16.03
C GLY A 164 -35.96 30.01 -14.50
N SER A 165 -34.96 30.71 -13.96
CA SER A 165 -34.96 31.47 -12.71
C SER A 165 -35.71 30.91 -11.48
N GLY A 166 -34.97 30.43 -10.47
CA GLY A 166 -35.37 30.58 -9.05
C GLY A 166 -35.19 29.37 -8.12
N ALA A 167 -35.08 28.14 -8.64
CA ALA A 167 -35.07 26.92 -7.81
C ALA A 167 -33.66 26.41 -7.41
N SER A 168 -32.58 27.08 -7.84
CA SER A 168 -31.20 26.58 -7.67
C SER A 168 -30.69 26.51 -6.22
N GLY A 169 -31.35 27.18 -5.27
CA GLY A 169 -30.87 27.25 -3.88
C GLY A 169 -30.99 25.96 -3.09
N SER A 170 -32.16 25.30 -3.11
CA SER A 170 -32.41 24.11 -2.27
C SER A 170 -31.67 22.87 -2.76
N GLY A 171 -31.59 22.68 -4.08
CA GLY A 171 -30.81 21.61 -4.70
C GLY A 171 -29.31 21.74 -4.43
N GLY A 172 -28.77 22.97 -4.51
CA GLY A 172 -27.37 23.25 -4.20
C GLY A 172 -27.01 22.99 -2.73
N VAL A 173 -27.88 23.36 -1.78
CA VAL A 173 -27.70 23.05 -0.35
C VAL A 173 -27.73 21.54 -0.11
N ALA A 174 -28.69 20.82 -0.69
CA ALA A 174 -28.79 19.37 -0.58
C ALA A 174 -27.57 18.64 -1.17
N ALA A 175 -27.09 19.08 -2.33
CA ALA A 175 -25.88 18.56 -2.95
C ALA A 175 -24.64 18.80 -2.07
N ALA A 176 -24.51 20.01 -1.51
CA ALA A 176 -23.43 20.36 -0.61
C ALA A 176 -23.44 19.52 0.66
N GLU A 177 -24.61 19.17 1.18
CA GLU A 177 -24.77 18.32 2.36
C GLU A 177 -24.38 16.86 2.09
N ILE A 178 -24.83 16.28 0.97
CA ILE A 178 -24.40 14.94 0.54
C ILE A 178 -22.88 14.92 0.30
N GLY A 179 -22.37 15.91 -0.44
CA GLY A 179 -20.95 16.04 -0.72
C GLY A 179 -20.11 16.16 0.55
N ALA A 180 -20.58 16.93 1.54
CA ALA A 180 -19.89 17.05 2.82
C ALA A 180 -19.84 15.73 3.60
N ARG A 181 -20.94 14.98 3.68
CA ARG A 181 -20.99 13.69 4.37
C ARG A 181 -20.02 12.69 3.75
N LEU A 182 -20.03 12.56 2.42
CA LEU A 182 -19.16 11.63 1.69
C LEU A 182 -17.69 12.04 1.77
N LEU A 183 -17.37 13.30 1.49
CA LEU A 183 -15.98 13.79 1.54
C LEU A 183 -15.39 13.71 2.96
N ALA A 184 -16.19 13.88 4.02
CA ALA A 184 -15.71 13.70 5.38
C ALA A 184 -15.23 12.27 5.65
N VAL A 185 -15.99 11.26 5.20
CA VAL A 185 -15.60 9.84 5.32
C VAL A 185 -14.35 9.55 4.49
N LEU A 186 -14.28 10.09 3.28
CA LEU A 186 -13.14 9.91 2.38
C LEU A 186 -11.87 10.57 2.92
N CYS A 187 -11.97 11.75 3.56
CA CYS A 187 -10.85 12.40 4.25
C CYS A 187 -10.30 11.51 5.36
N VAL A 188 -11.16 10.90 6.19
CA VAL A 188 -10.72 10.00 7.26
C VAL A 188 -10.02 8.76 6.68
N ALA A 189 -10.57 8.19 5.61
CA ALA A 189 -9.92 7.06 4.93
C ALA A 189 -8.54 7.44 4.38
N TYR A 190 -8.41 8.62 3.75
CA TYR A 190 -7.15 9.14 3.25
C TYR A 190 -6.12 9.36 4.37
N ASP A 191 -6.53 9.94 5.51
CA ASP A 191 -5.66 10.12 6.68
C ASP A 191 -5.18 8.79 7.26
N GLY A 192 -6.05 7.78 7.22
CA GLY A 192 -5.70 6.39 7.55
C GLY A 192 -4.62 5.84 6.62
N ALA A 193 -4.75 6.05 5.30
CA ALA A 193 -3.76 5.60 4.32
C ALA A 193 -2.39 6.27 4.53
N GLU A 194 -2.37 7.58 4.77
CA GLU A 194 -1.12 8.28 5.03
C GLU A 194 -0.45 7.83 6.33
N THR A 195 -1.26 7.56 7.37
CA THR A 195 -0.76 7.05 8.65
C THR A 195 -0.17 5.66 8.50
N LEU A 196 -0.84 4.80 7.73
CA LEU A 196 -0.34 3.49 7.36
C LEU A 196 0.99 3.60 6.62
N LEU A 197 1.08 4.44 5.58
CA LEU A 197 2.34 4.63 4.85
C LEU A 197 3.47 5.12 5.78
N ARG A 198 3.22 6.13 6.61
CA ARG A 198 4.21 6.65 7.57
C ARG A 198 4.68 5.58 8.55
N GLN A 199 3.77 4.74 9.05
CA GLN A 199 4.08 3.67 9.99
C GLN A 199 5.00 2.61 9.37
N TRP A 200 4.74 2.23 8.12
CA TRP A 200 5.46 1.12 7.46
C TRP A 200 6.70 1.56 6.67
N SER A 201 6.83 2.84 6.31
CA SER A 201 7.93 3.35 5.48
C SER A 201 9.34 2.97 5.97
N PRO A 202 9.67 3.02 7.28
CA PRO A 202 11.02 2.63 7.74
C PRO A 202 11.36 1.17 7.43
N SER A 203 10.39 0.27 7.57
CA SER A 203 10.58 -1.18 7.39
C SER A 203 10.63 -1.61 5.93
N LEU A 204 10.17 -0.74 5.00
CA LEU A 204 10.13 -1.01 3.56
C LEU A 204 11.37 -0.53 2.80
N ALA A 205 12.33 0.11 3.47
CA ALA A 205 13.55 0.61 2.82
C ALA A 205 14.40 -0.53 2.23
N GLU A 206 15.13 -0.25 1.15
CA GLU A 206 16.02 -1.23 0.53
C GLU A 206 17.16 -1.65 1.47
N SER A 207 17.55 -2.93 1.42
CA SER A 207 18.72 -3.46 2.13
C SER A 207 19.94 -3.45 1.20
N PRO A 208 20.93 -2.56 1.40
CA PRO A 208 22.16 -2.62 0.62
C PRO A 208 23.02 -3.79 1.13
N TRP A 209 22.89 -4.96 0.50
CA TRP A 209 23.86 -6.03 0.73
C TRP A 209 25.21 -5.63 0.17
N ARG A 210 26.21 -5.53 1.05
CA ARG A 210 27.62 -5.49 0.65
C ARG A 210 28.33 -6.67 1.30
N PRO A 211 28.74 -7.69 0.53
CA PRO A 211 29.59 -8.73 1.09
C PRO A 211 30.87 -8.06 1.59
N GLY A 212 31.22 -8.30 2.85
CA GLY A 212 32.47 -7.81 3.43
C GLY A 212 33.62 -8.25 2.54
N GLY A 213 34.27 -7.28 1.89
CA GLY A 213 35.34 -7.50 0.92
C GLY A 213 36.59 -8.07 1.58
N GLY A 214 36.57 -9.35 1.92
CA GLY A 214 37.78 -10.12 2.13
C GLY A 214 38.44 -10.33 0.77
N ARG A 215 39.30 -9.39 0.36
CA ARG A 215 40.30 -9.67 -0.67
C ARG A 215 41.18 -10.80 -0.16
N PHE A 216 40.79 -12.04 -0.43
CA PHE A 216 41.73 -13.15 -0.37
C PHE A 216 42.67 -12.95 -1.55
N ARG A 217 43.77 -12.23 -1.30
CA ARG A 217 44.93 -12.27 -2.19
C ARG A 217 45.61 -13.60 -1.86
N PRO A 218 45.55 -14.62 -2.74
CA PRO A 218 46.42 -15.77 -2.55
C PRO A 218 47.85 -15.23 -2.58
N ASP A 219 48.58 -15.49 -1.51
CA ASP A 219 49.97 -15.08 -1.37
C ASP A 219 50.75 -15.68 -2.54
N THR A 220 51.05 -14.83 -3.52
CA THR A 220 51.81 -15.18 -4.71
C THR A 220 53.26 -15.00 -4.34
N GLY A 221 53.82 -16.04 -3.73
CA GLY A 221 55.23 -16.37 -3.79
C GLY A 221 56.20 -15.38 -3.16
N ASN A 222 56.46 -15.55 -1.87
CA ASN A 222 57.80 -15.35 -1.33
C ASN A 222 58.46 -16.72 -1.14
N GLY A 223 58.97 -17.28 -2.24
CA GLY A 223 59.93 -18.38 -2.16
C GLY A 223 61.28 -17.87 -1.68
N PRO A 224 61.96 -18.54 -0.74
CA PRO A 224 63.38 -18.35 -0.59
C PRO A 224 64.09 -19.01 -1.77
N ALA A 225 65.03 -18.29 -2.38
CA ALA A 225 65.94 -18.83 -3.36
C ALA A 225 66.85 -19.87 -2.71
N GLY A 226 66.72 -21.13 -3.10
CA GLY A 226 67.71 -22.17 -2.78
C GLY A 226 67.11 -23.56 -2.66
N GLY A 227 67.58 -24.49 -3.50
CA GLY A 227 67.35 -25.93 -3.28
C GLY A 227 66.91 -26.70 -4.52
N ARG A 228 67.80 -26.76 -5.52
CA ARG A 228 67.78 -27.78 -6.57
C ARG A 228 68.07 -29.15 -5.93
N THR A 229 67.14 -30.10 -5.93
CA THR A 229 67.46 -31.56 -5.81
C THR A 229 66.32 -32.45 -6.34
N THR A 230 66.56 -33.02 -7.52
CA THR A 230 66.36 -34.43 -7.94
C THR A 230 65.07 -35.22 -7.62
N ARG A 231 64.31 -35.49 -8.68
CA ARG A 231 63.82 -36.81 -9.19
C ARG A 231 64.12 -38.08 -8.36
N VAL A 232 63.08 -38.87 -8.05
CA VAL A 232 62.92 -40.34 -8.22
C VAL A 232 61.38 -40.60 -8.28
N GLY A 233 60.76 -41.19 -9.32
CA GLY A 233 60.57 -42.64 -9.55
C GLY A 233 59.90 -43.31 -8.33
N TRP A 234 58.67 -43.82 -8.33
CA TRP A 234 57.89 -44.60 -9.31
C TRP A 234 56.41 -44.19 -9.29
#